data_AF-A0AAV7N961-F1
#
_entry.id   AF-A0AAV7N961-F1
#
_cell.length_a   1.000
_cell.length_b   1.000
_cell.length_c   1.000
_cell.angle_alpha   90.00
_cell.angle_beta   90.00
_cell.angle_gamma   90.00
#
_symmetry.space_group_name_H-M   'P 1'
#
loop_
_entity.id
_entity.type
_entity.pdbx_description
1 polymer ?
#
loop_
_entity_poly.entity_id
_entity_poly.type
_entity_poly.pdbx_seq_one_letter_code
_entity_poly.pdbx_strand_id
1 'polypeptide(L)'
;MQALSSLLMEKGAITIWEHYISAITGIQKQLNLYTIGVEHDLLRLETMAVSSTEGRRQLGRARWEHTTLLEHLHCLNYNAHSAWTHSGVDKSCTLLAWLVRQEDPQRPILSVTISPATELHTQRKIHVAFAQHYESLYTAVTRIANTAFETFLADANLPQVPPDEALELTVDITPFEIREAIQLLALGKTLGPDGHSQEFYKTRATLLVPHLQILYNKAFLCSFLPQ
;
A
#
# COMPACT_ATOMS: atom_id res chain seq x y z
N MET A 1 -30.33 -20.66 -9.17
CA MET A 1 -30.32 -19.45 -10.03
C MET A 1 -29.33 -18.38 -9.56
N GLN A 2 -29.16 -18.12 -8.25
CA GLN A 2 -28.17 -17.15 -7.75
C GLN A 2 -26.70 -17.44 -8.14
N ALA A 3 -26.26 -18.71 -8.11
CA ALA A 3 -24.88 -19.08 -8.44
C ALA A 3 -24.51 -18.93 -9.93
N LEU A 4 -25.49 -19.07 -10.84
CA LEU A 4 -25.27 -18.84 -12.28
C LEU A 4 -25.21 -17.34 -12.61
N SER A 5 -25.99 -16.54 -11.89
CA SER A 5 -25.97 -15.07 -11.99
C SER A 5 -24.63 -14.49 -11.50
N SER A 6 -24.12 -14.96 -10.36
CA SER A 6 -22.80 -14.53 -9.85
C SER A 6 -21.67 -14.93 -10.79
N LEU A 7 -21.70 -16.14 -11.34
CA LEU A 7 -20.68 -16.62 -12.29
C LEU A 7 -20.72 -15.85 -13.63
N LEU A 8 -21.91 -15.47 -14.11
CA LEU A 8 -22.07 -14.63 -15.31
C LEU A 8 -21.57 -13.20 -15.09
N MET A 9 -21.85 -12.62 -13.92
CA MET A 9 -21.36 -11.29 -13.55
C MET A 9 -19.83 -11.28 -13.35
N GLU A 10 -19.27 -12.34 -12.78
CA GLU A 10 -17.83 -12.50 -12.57
C GLU A 10 -17.08 -12.73 -13.88
N LYS A 11 -17.60 -13.61 -14.76
CA LYS A 11 -17.05 -13.79 -16.12
C LYS A 11 -17.18 -12.53 -16.96
N GLY A 12 -18.27 -11.77 -16.81
CA GLY A 12 -18.45 -10.47 -17.46
C GLY A 12 -17.48 -9.41 -16.93
N ALA A 13 -17.19 -9.39 -15.64
CA ALA A 13 -16.21 -8.48 -15.05
C ALA A 13 -14.78 -8.79 -15.52
N ILE A 14 -14.42 -10.08 -15.64
CA ILE A 14 -13.12 -10.53 -16.14
C ILE A 14 -12.91 -10.10 -17.60
N THR A 15 -13.89 -10.33 -18.48
CA THR A 15 -13.77 -9.95 -19.90
C THR A 15 -13.70 -8.43 -20.09
N ILE A 16 -14.46 -7.66 -19.33
CA ILE A 16 -14.39 -6.18 -19.36
C ILE A 16 -13.00 -5.70 -18.92
N TRP A 17 -12.42 -6.31 -17.88
CA TRP A 17 -11.08 -5.99 -17.40
C TRP A 17 -9.98 -6.36 -18.41
N GLU A 18 -10.11 -7.51 -19.08
CA GLU A 18 -9.19 -7.95 -20.14
C GLU A 18 -9.22 -7.01 -21.35
N HIS A 19 -10.42 -6.59 -21.78
CA HIS A 19 -10.58 -5.59 -22.82
C HIS A 19 -9.99 -4.24 -22.41
N TYR A 20 -10.15 -3.84 -21.15
CA TYR A 20 -9.57 -2.61 -20.60
C TYR A 20 -8.03 -2.66 -20.56
N ILE A 21 -7.43 -3.77 -20.11
CA ILE A 21 -5.96 -3.95 -20.14
C ILE A 21 -5.45 -3.92 -21.58
N SER A 22 -6.11 -4.64 -22.49
CA SER A 22 -5.74 -4.66 -23.91
C SER A 22 -5.80 -3.27 -24.54
N ALA A 23 -6.82 -2.47 -24.20
CA ALA A 23 -6.95 -1.09 -24.65
C ALA A 23 -5.83 -0.19 -24.11
N ILE A 24 -5.52 -0.26 -22.80
CA ILE A 24 -4.45 0.54 -22.20
C ILE A 24 -3.09 0.19 -22.78
N THR A 25 -2.77 -1.10 -22.88
CA THR A 25 -1.50 -1.57 -23.45
C THR A 25 -1.36 -1.18 -24.92
N GLY A 26 -2.47 -1.20 -25.68
CA GLY A 26 -2.54 -0.66 -27.03
C GLY A 26 -2.25 0.84 -27.08
N ILE A 27 -2.87 1.64 -26.22
CA ILE A 27 -2.67 3.08 -26.12
C ILE A 27 -1.21 3.41 -25.75
N GLN A 28 -0.64 2.72 -24.76
CA GLN A 28 0.77 2.86 -24.36
C GLN A 28 1.72 2.56 -25.51
N LYS A 29 1.47 1.48 -26.26
CA LYS A 29 2.28 1.12 -27.43
C LYS A 29 2.22 2.19 -28.51
N GLN A 30 1.04 2.75 -28.79
CA GLN A 30 0.92 3.82 -29.78
C GLN A 30 1.58 5.13 -29.33
N LEU A 31 1.43 5.52 -28.05
CA LEU A 31 2.10 6.70 -27.51
C LEU A 31 3.63 6.55 -27.54
N ASN A 32 4.16 5.37 -27.21
CA ASN A 32 5.60 5.08 -27.26
C ASN A 32 6.15 5.18 -28.69
N LEU A 33 5.42 4.66 -29.68
CA LEU A 33 5.82 4.79 -31.09
C LEU A 33 5.81 6.26 -31.54
N TYR A 34 4.82 7.02 -31.09
CA TYR A 34 4.71 8.44 -31.42
C TYR A 34 5.83 9.27 -30.77
N THR A 35 6.19 9.00 -29.51
CA THR A 35 7.30 9.66 -28.82
C THR A 35 8.64 9.41 -29.49
N ILE A 36 8.91 8.17 -29.92
CA ILE A 36 10.13 7.84 -30.70
C ILE A 36 10.19 8.65 -32.00
N GLY A 37 9.05 8.86 -32.66
CA GLY A 37 8.99 9.71 -33.87
C GLY A 37 9.34 11.17 -33.59
N VAL A 38 8.76 11.75 -32.55
CA VAL A 38 9.03 13.14 -32.13
C VAL A 38 10.48 13.32 -31.67
N GLU A 39 11.07 12.32 -31.01
CA GLU A 39 12.49 12.31 -30.63
C GLU A 39 13.41 12.35 -31.85
N HIS A 40 13.10 11.57 -32.88
CA HIS A 40 13.86 11.58 -34.12
C HIS A 40 13.78 12.93 -34.83
N ASP A 41 12.58 13.54 -34.88
CA ASP A 41 12.39 14.88 -35.44
C ASP A 41 13.09 15.96 -34.62
N LEU A 42 13.13 15.83 -33.30
CA LEU A 42 13.90 16.70 -32.41
C LEU A 42 15.40 16.66 -32.71
N LEU A 43 15.99 15.47 -32.80
CA LEU A 43 17.41 15.30 -33.13
C LEU A 43 17.76 15.89 -34.51
N ARG A 44 16.84 15.74 -35.48
CA ARG A 44 16.99 16.32 -36.81
C ARG A 44 16.89 17.85 -36.79
N LEU A 45 16.00 18.42 -35.98
CA LEU A 45 15.85 19.87 -35.85
C LEU A 45 17.00 20.50 -35.05
N GLU A 46 17.52 19.84 -34.01
CA GLU A 46 18.69 20.31 -33.25
C GLU A 46 19.94 20.45 -34.12
N THR A 47 20.15 19.53 -35.07
CA THR A 47 21.27 19.56 -36.00
C THR A 47 21.14 20.64 -37.08
N MET A 48 19.91 21.02 -37.46
CA MET A 48 19.64 21.98 -38.55
C MET A 48 19.33 23.41 -38.06
N ALA A 49 18.81 23.60 -36.85
CA ALA A 49 18.18 24.85 -36.41
C ALA A 49 19.12 25.91 -35.81
N VAL A 50 20.42 25.64 -35.68
CA VAL A 50 21.38 26.57 -35.06
C VAL A 50 21.49 27.91 -35.83
N SER A 51 21.13 27.95 -37.12
CA SER A 51 21.34 29.10 -38.01
C SER A 51 20.10 29.98 -38.29
N SER A 52 18.86 29.50 -38.08
CA SER A 52 17.62 30.20 -38.52
C SER A 52 16.65 30.50 -37.37
N THR A 53 16.04 31.69 -37.38
CA THR A 53 15.04 32.12 -36.37
C THR A 53 13.77 31.27 -36.40
N GLU A 54 13.38 30.77 -37.57
CA GLU A 54 12.21 29.89 -37.72
C GLU A 54 12.53 28.47 -37.24
N GLY A 55 13.76 27.99 -37.46
CA GLY A 55 14.23 26.71 -36.93
C GLY A 55 14.19 26.64 -35.40
N ARG A 56 14.56 27.73 -34.72
CA ARG A 56 14.47 27.81 -33.25
C ARG A 56 13.03 27.77 -32.72
N ARG A 57 12.07 28.33 -33.46
CA ARG A 57 10.65 28.26 -33.09
C ARG A 57 10.10 26.85 -33.25
N GLN A 58 10.46 26.19 -34.35
CA GLN A 58 10.10 24.79 -34.60
C GLN A 58 10.71 23.85 -33.56
N LEU A 59 11.97 24.09 -33.19
CA LEU A 59 12.65 23.38 -32.10
C LEU A 59 11.90 23.55 -30.75
N GLY A 60 11.51 24.78 -30.41
CA GLY A 60 10.78 25.06 -29.17
C GLY A 60 9.43 24.33 -29.10
N ARG A 61 8.72 24.26 -30.24
CA ARG A 61 7.46 23.52 -30.36
C ARG A 61 7.67 22.02 -30.16
N ALA A 62 8.63 21.43 -30.86
CA ALA A 62 8.93 20.01 -30.76
C ALA A 62 9.38 19.60 -29.34
N ARG A 63 10.14 20.46 -28.63
CA ARG A 63 10.54 20.21 -27.23
C ARG A 63 9.35 20.20 -26.28
N TRP A 64 8.42 21.14 -26.47
CA TRP A 64 7.19 21.20 -25.68
C TRP A 64 6.31 19.98 -25.93
N GLU A 65 6.14 19.58 -27.19
CA GLU A 65 5.40 18.38 -27.57
C GLU A 65 6.01 17.12 -26.95
N HIS A 66 7.34 16.95 -27.03
CA HIS A 66 8.04 15.82 -26.41
C HIS A 66 7.89 15.77 -24.89
N THR A 67 8.08 16.91 -24.21
CA THR A 67 7.93 17.00 -22.74
C THR A 67 6.50 16.64 -22.31
N THR A 68 5.50 17.16 -23.01
CA THR A 68 4.09 16.90 -22.74
C THR A 68 3.73 15.42 -22.94
N LEU A 69 4.28 14.78 -23.98
CA LEU A 69 4.07 13.36 -24.24
C LEU A 69 4.74 12.47 -23.18
N LEU A 70 5.94 12.83 -22.73
CA LEU A 70 6.63 12.13 -21.65
C LEU A 70 5.87 12.21 -20.33
N GLU A 71 5.29 13.37 -20.01
CA GLU A 71 4.42 13.53 -18.83
C GLU A 71 3.19 12.62 -18.93
N HIS A 72 2.50 12.59 -20.08
CA HIS A 72 1.36 11.70 -20.29
C HIS A 72 1.72 10.22 -20.20
N LEU A 73 2.86 9.79 -20.76
CA LEU A 73 3.36 8.42 -20.63
C LEU A 73 3.66 8.06 -19.18
N HIS A 74 4.31 8.96 -18.44
CA HIS A 74 4.58 8.74 -17.02
C HIS A 74 3.28 8.56 -16.23
N CYS A 75 2.28 9.41 -16.45
CA CYS A 75 0.97 9.30 -15.80
C CYS A 75 0.28 7.96 -16.13
N LEU A 76 0.27 7.55 -17.40
CA LEU A 76 -0.33 6.28 -17.82
C LEU A 76 0.39 5.07 -17.20
N ASN A 77 1.72 5.08 -17.20
CA ASN A 77 2.52 4.00 -16.62
C ASN A 77 2.38 3.92 -15.10
N TYR A 78 2.36 5.07 -14.43
CA TYR A 78 2.12 5.17 -12.99
C TYR A 78 0.72 4.64 -12.62
N ASN A 79 -0.31 5.06 -13.34
CA ASN A 79 -1.69 4.61 -13.11
C ASN A 79 -1.83 3.10 -13.37
N ALA A 80 -1.19 2.57 -14.42
CA ALA A 80 -1.21 1.13 -14.71
C ALA A 80 -0.47 0.32 -13.63
N HIS A 81 0.69 0.79 -13.18
CA HIS A 81 1.46 0.14 -12.12
C HIS A 81 0.75 0.20 -10.76
N SER A 82 0.18 1.35 -10.42
CA SER A 82 -0.64 1.54 -9.21
C SER A 82 -1.89 0.66 -9.24
N ALA A 83 -2.60 0.61 -10.36
CA ALA A 83 -3.76 -0.28 -10.50
C ALA A 83 -3.39 -1.76 -10.39
N TRP A 84 -2.24 -2.18 -10.94
CA TRP A 84 -1.75 -3.54 -10.86
C TRP A 84 -1.33 -3.94 -9.44
N THR A 85 -0.63 -3.06 -8.72
CA THR A 85 -0.17 -3.30 -7.35
C THR A 85 -1.32 -3.32 -6.34
N HIS A 86 -2.23 -2.34 -6.39
CA HIS A 86 -3.41 -2.31 -5.53
C HIS A 86 -4.36 -3.48 -5.81
N SER A 87 -4.56 -3.83 -7.09
CA SER A 87 -5.41 -4.97 -7.44
C SER A 87 -4.73 -6.33 -7.22
N GLY A 88 -3.40 -6.42 -7.22
CA GLY A 88 -2.65 -7.68 -7.14
C GLY A 88 -2.62 -8.28 -5.73
N VAL A 89 -2.53 -7.43 -4.70
CA VAL A 89 -2.65 -7.85 -3.29
C VAL A 89 -4.06 -8.36 -3.02
N ASP A 90 -5.08 -7.63 -3.48
CA ASP A 90 -6.47 -8.07 -3.33
C ASP A 90 -6.80 -9.30 -4.16
N LYS A 91 -6.29 -9.45 -5.39
CA LYS A 91 -6.58 -10.63 -6.25
C LYS A 91 -5.94 -11.91 -5.72
N SER A 92 -4.71 -11.86 -5.20
CA SER A 92 -4.05 -13.04 -4.64
C SER A 92 -4.69 -13.46 -3.31
N CYS A 93 -5.01 -12.51 -2.43
CA CYS A 93 -5.76 -12.77 -1.20
C CYS A 93 -7.22 -13.18 -1.49
N THR A 94 -7.87 -12.62 -2.50
CA THR A 94 -9.24 -12.99 -2.91
C THR A 94 -9.27 -14.35 -3.57
N LEU A 95 -8.30 -14.67 -4.44
CA LEU A 95 -8.15 -16.00 -5.02
C LEU A 95 -7.83 -17.04 -3.94
N LEU A 96 -6.93 -16.73 -3.01
CA LEU A 96 -6.64 -17.59 -1.87
C LEU A 96 -7.88 -17.76 -0.98
N ALA A 97 -8.59 -16.68 -0.64
CA ALA A 97 -9.82 -16.74 0.15
C ALA A 97 -10.92 -17.52 -0.59
N TRP A 98 -11.01 -17.40 -1.91
CA TRP A 98 -11.93 -18.17 -2.75
C TRP A 98 -11.53 -19.65 -2.80
N LEU A 99 -10.25 -19.97 -2.98
CA LEU A 99 -9.73 -21.34 -2.93
C LEU A 99 -9.96 -21.98 -1.56
N VAL A 100 -9.68 -21.23 -0.49
CA VAL A 100 -9.97 -21.65 0.89
C VAL A 100 -11.47 -21.88 1.08
N ARG A 101 -12.34 -20.99 0.57
CA ARG A 101 -13.81 -21.18 0.61
C ARG A 101 -14.30 -22.35 -0.26
N GLN A 102 -13.61 -22.66 -1.36
CA GLN A 102 -13.89 -23.82 -2.21
C GLN A 102 -13.44 -25.13 -1.55
N GLU A 103 -12.36 -25.10 -0.76
CA GLU A 103 -11.89 -26.21 0.07
C GLU A 103 -12.59 -26.30 1.43
N ASP A 104 -13.29 -25.25 1.86
CA ASP A 104 -14.05 -25.17 3.12
C ASP A 104 -15.58 -25.33 2.98
N PRO A 105 -16.10 -26.32 2.23
CA PRO A 105 -17.38 -26.90 2.55
C PRO A 105 -17.12 -28.09 3.48
N GLN A 106 -17.39 -27.90 4.78
CA GLN A 106 -17.54 -28.98 5.78
C GLN A 106 -16.24 -29.51 6.45
N ARG A 107 -15.43 -28.67 7.11
CA ARG A 107 -14.63 -29.14 8.26
C ARG A 107 -15.36 -28.84 9.57
N PRO A 108 -16.43 -29.58 9.94
CA PRO A 108 -17.03 -29.42 11.25
C PRO A 108 -15.99 -29.81 12.30
N ILE A 109 -15.92 -29.03 13.37
CA ILE A 109 -15.13 -29.40 14.55
C ILE A 109 -15.71 -30.72 15.08
N LEU A 110 -14.95 -31.81 14.92
CA LEU A 110 -15.40 -33.17 15.21
C LEU A 110 -15.61 -33.39 16.71
N SER A 111 -14.75 -32.81 17.54
CA SER A 111 -14.94 -32.79 18.98
C SER A 111 -14.28 -31.61 19.68
N VAL A 112 -14.80 -31.28 20.85
CA VAL A 112 -14.23 -30.30 21.78
C VAL A 112 -14.22 -30.88 23.18
N THR A 113 -13.08 -30.81 23.85
CA THR A 113 -12.91 -31.17 25.26
C THR A 113 -13.04 -29.91 26.12
N ILE A 114 -14.07 -29.83 26.96
CA ILE A 114 -14.30 -28.68 27.87
C ILE A 114 -13.57 -28.88 29.20
N SER A 115 -13.53 -30.12 29.66
CA SER A 115 -12.88 -30.54 30.89
C SER A 115 -12.31 -31.95 30.66
N PRO A 116 -11.35 -32.44 31.49
CA PRO A 116 -10.78 -33.78 31.30
C PRO A 116 -11.82 -34.91 31.34
N ALA A 117 -13.04 -34.65 31.82
CA ALA A 117 -14.13 -35.62 31.90
C ALA A 117 -15.29 -35.34 30.92
N THR A 118 -15.22 -34.31 30.07
CA THR A 118 -16.35 -33.93 29.19
C THR A 118 -15.88 -33.61 27.77
N GLU A 119 -16.16 -34.55 26.86
CA GLU A 119 -15.95 -34.41 25.42
C GLU A 119 -17.30 -34.23 24.70
N LEU A 120 -17.37 -33.26 23.80
CA LEU A 120 -18.55 -32.98 22.98
C LEU A 120 -18.27 -33.33 21.53
N HIS A 121 -19.12 -34.16 20.93
CA HIS A 121 -19.04 -34.55 19.52
C HIS A 121 -20.18 -33.99 18.66
N THR A 122 -21.16 -33.34 19.28
CA THR A 122 -22.35 -32.83 18.58
C THR A 122 -22.15 -31.36 18.21
N GLN A 123 -22.23 -31.02 16.92
CA GLN A 123 -22.02 -29.66 16.41
C GLN A 123 -22.84 -28.59 17.15
N ARG A 124 -24.11 -28.88 17.47
CA ARG A 124 -24.98 -27.96 18.22
C ARG A 124 -24.46 -27.68 19.63
N LYS A 125 -23.97 -28.71 20.33
CA LYS A 125 -23.41 -28.56 21.68
C LYS A 125 -22.07 -27.83 21.63
N ILE A 126 -21.26 -28.12 20.62
CA ILE A 126 -19.98 -27.43 20.36
C ILE A 126 -20.21 -25.93 20.14
N HIS A 127 -21.16 -25.55 19.28
CA HIS A 127 -21.50 -24.14 19.05
C HIS A 127 -21.95 -23.42 20.33
N VAL A 128 -22.81 -24.06 21.14
CA VAL A 128 -23.27 -23.49 22.42
C VAL A 128 -22.12 -23.35 23.41
N ALA A 129 -21.23 -24.35 23.49
CA ALA A 129 -20.06 -24.30 24.36
C ALA A 129 -19.10 -23.17 23.98
N PHE A 130 -18.84 -22.97 22.68
CA PHE A 130 -18.03 -21.85 22.19
C PHE A 130 -18.67 -20.51 22.51
N ALA A 131 -19.99 -20.36 22.27
CA ALA A 131 -20.72 -19.14 22.57
C ALA A 131 -20.63 -18.79 24.06
N GLN A 132 -20.91 -19.75 24.94
CA GLN A 132 -20.83 -19.58 26.39
C GLN A 132 -19.41 -19.28 26.87
N HIS A 133 -18.40 -19.93 26.29
CA HIS A 133 -17.00 -19.69 26.65
C HIS A 133 -16.58 -18.26 26.33
N TYR A 134 -16.81 -17.79 25.11
CA TYR A 134 -16.43 -16.43 24.72
C TYR A 134 -17.30 -15.37 25.41
N GLU A 135 -18.59 -15.64 25.62
CA GLU A 135 -19.45 -14.77 26.42
C GLU A 135 -18.90 -14.61 27.84
N SER A 136 -18.55 -15.71 28.50
CA SER A 136 -17.92 -15.70 29.82
C SER A 136 -16.57 -14.96 29.82
N LEU A 137 -15.72 -15.21 28.81
CA LEU A 137 -14.41 -14.57 28.69
C LEU A 137 -14.54 -13.05 28.62
N TYR A 138 -15.41 -12.54 27.73
CA TYR A 138 -15.56 -11.09 27.53
C TYR A 138 -16.45 -10.41 28.58
N THR A 139 -17.31 -11.14 29.30
CA THR A 139 -18.05 -10.61 30.46
C THR A 139 -17.26 -10.66 31.76
N ALA A 140 -16.23 -11.53 31.86
CA ALA A 140 -15.33 -11.56 33.00
C ALA A 140 -14.31 -10.40 32.97
N VAL A 141 -13.84 -10.00 31.79
CA VAL A 141 -12.87 -8.90 31.62
C VAL A 141 -13.44 -7.55 32.08
N THR A 142 -14.75 -7.31 31.93
CA THR A 142 -15.42 -6.10 32.46
C THR A 142 -15.56 -6.08 33.99
N ARG A 143 -15.28 -7.18 34.69
CA ARG A 143 -15.31 -7.26 36.16
C ARG A 143 -13.96 -7.08 36.83
N ILE A 144 -12.87 -6.98 36.07
CA ILE A 144 -11.58 -6.58 36.64
C ILE A 144 -11.75 -5.12 37.04
N ALA A 145 -11.85 -4.86 38.35
CA ALA A 145 -11.89 -3.50 38.87
C ALA A 145 -10.65 -2.76 38.33
N ASN A 146 -10.82 -1.54 37.82
CA ASN A 146 -9.70 -0.73 37.30
C ASN A 146 -8.50 -0.69 38.27
N THR A 147 -8.76 -0.78 39.58
CA THR A 147 -7.76 -0.86 40.64
C THR A 147 -6.82 -2.09 40.54
N ALA A 148 -7.30 -3.24 40.05
CA ALA A 148 -6.48 -4.44 39.84
C ALA A 148 -5.55 -4.30 38.64
N PHE A 149 -5.96 -3.55 37.62
CA PHE A 149 -5.12 -3.24 36.46
C PHE A 149 -4.07 -2.17 36.80
N GLU A 150 -4.45 -1.14 37.56
CA GLU A 150 -3.52 -0.12 38.06
C GLU A 150 -2.46 -0.74 39.00
N THR A 151 -2.87 -1.62 39.91
CA THR A 151 -1.93 -2.36 40.76
C THR A 151 -1.04 -3.31 39.95
N PHE A 152 -1.58 -4.01 38.95
CA PHE A 152 -0.76 -4.81 38.03
C PHE A 152 0.29 -3.97 37.28
N LEU A 153 -0.08 -2.79 36.78
CA LEU A 153 0.84 -1.89 36.09
C LEU A 153 1.86 -1.26 37.05
N ALA A 154 1.49 -1.02 38.31
CA ALA A 154 2.40 -0.53 39.34
C ALA A 154 3.38 -1.61 39.81
N ASP A 155 2.91 -2.85 39.93
CA ASP A 155 3.72 -4.03 40.31
C ASP A 155 4.59 -4.52 39.15
N ALA A 156 4.17 -4.27 37.90
CA ALA A 156 5.00 -4.47 36.74
C ALA A 156 6.15 -3.47 36.80
N ASN A 157 7.36 -3.96 37.08
CA ASN A 157 8.61 -3.21 36.93
C ASN A 157 8.87 -2.93 35.44
N LEU A 158 8.05 -2.06 34.85
CA LEU A 158 8.23 -1.58 33.49
C LEU A 158 9.48 -0.71 33.47
N PRO A 159 10.38 -0.89 32.50
CA PRO A 159 11.53 -0.01 32.35
C PRO A 159 11.03 1.42 32.12
N GLN A 160 11.34 2.32 33.05
CA GLN A 160 11.13 3.75 32.86
C GLN A 160 12.25 4.29 31.99
N VAL A 161 11.88 5.07 30.97
CA VAL A 161 12.87 5.76 30.14
C VAL A 161 13.65 6.73 31.03
N PRO A 162 14.98 6.63 31.09
CA PRO A 162 15.78 7.56 31.89
C PRO A 162 15.57 8.99 31.39
N PRO A 163 15.67 10.00 32.28
CA PRO A 163 15.37 11.38 31.93
C PRO A 163 16.25 11.91 30.79
N ASP A 164 17.47 11.39 30.66
CA ASP A 164 18.40 11.76 29.58
C ASP A 164 17.90 11.28 28.21
N GLU A 165 17.46 10.02 28.10
CA GLU A 165 16.87 9.48 26.86
C GLU A 165 15.52 10.14 26.53
N ALA A 166 14.74 10.50 27.56
CA ALA A 166 13.49 11.23 27.37
C ALA A 166 13.72 12.62 26.78
N LEU A 167 14.80 13.30 27.20
CA LEU A 167 15.21 14.57 26.63
C LEU A 167 15.67 14.39 25.17
N GLU A 168 16.47 13.37 24.87
CA GLU A 168 16.89 13.06 23.49
C GLU A 168 15.68 12.81 22.56
N LEU A 169 14.66 12.08 23.03
CA LEU A 169 13.42 11.81 22.29
C LEU A 169 12.56 13.06 22.04
N THR A 170 12.80 14.16 22.74
CA THR A 170 12.07 15.43 22.57
C THR A 170 12.79 16.46 21.71
N VAL A 171 13.99 16.14 21.21
CA VAL A 171 14.74 16.99 20.29
C VAL A 171 14.13 16.96 18.89
N ASP A 172 14.27 18.07 18.15
CA ASP A 172 13.87 18.17 16.75
C ASP A 172 14.60 17.13 15.88
N ILE A 173 13.87 16.53 14.93
CA ILE A 173 14.42 15.52 14.02
C ILE A 173 15.48 16.15 13.12
N THR A 174 16.63 15.47 13.01
CA THR A 174 17.75 15.95 12.21
C THR A 174 17.67 15.45 10.76
N PRO A 175 18.25 16.17 9.77
CA PRO A 175 18.26 15.70 8.39
C PRO A 175 19.12 14.43 8.20
N PHE A 176 20.04 14.17 9.14
CA PHE A 176 20.86 12.97 9.15
C PHE A 176 20.03 11.73 9.48
N GLU A 177 19.22 11.78 10.54
CA GLU A 177 18.30 10.70 10.92
C GLU A 177 17.36 10.31 9.78
N ILE A 178 16.78 11.31 9.09
CA ILE A 178 15.89 11.07 7.95
C ILE A 178 16.64 10.38 6.82
N ARG A 179 17.87 10.80 6.53
CA ARG A 179 18.69 10.17 5.49
C ARG A 179 19.02 8.72 5.82
N GLU A 180 19.41 8.45 7.07
CA GLU A 180 19.69 7.10 7.54
C GLU A 180 18.44 6.21 7.47
N ALA A 181 17.29 6.71 7.92
CA ALA A 181 16.01 6.02 7.81
C ALA A 181 15.66 5.66 6.36
N ILE A 182 15.86 6.58 5.41
CA ILE A 182 15.65 6.33 3.98
C ILE A 182 16.60 5.24 3.46
N GLN A 183 17.85 5.20 3.92
CA GLN A 183 18.82 4.18 3.51
C GLN A 183 18.44 2.78 4.02
N LEU A 184 17.90 2.70 5.23
CA LEU A 184 17.44 1.47 5.88
C LEU A 184 16.14 0.90 5.27
N LEU A 185 15.45 1.63 4.39
CA LEU A 185 14.26 1.12 3.70
C LEU A 185 14.59 -0.16 2.92
N ALA A 186 13.88 -1.25 3.25
CA ALA A 186 13.99 -2.51 2.52
C ALA A 186 13.38 -2.38 1.13
N LEU A 187 14.11 -2.84 0.12
CA LEU A 187 13.67 -2.85 -1.28
C LEU A 187 12.65 -3.96 -1.53
N GLY A 188 11.79 -3.79 -2.54
CA GLY A 188 10.84 -4.81 -2.98
C GLY A 188 9.61 -4.97 -2.07
N LYS A 189 9.36 -4.03 -1.16
CA LYS A 189 8.11 -3.98 -0.39
C LYS A 189 7.00 -3.30 -1.18
N THR A 190 5.75 -3.62 -0.86
CA THR A 190 4.57 -2.98 -1.44
C THR A 190 4.64 -1.46 -1.29
N LEU A 191 4.20 -0.74 -2.33
CA LEU A 191 4.16 0.72 -2.35
C LEU A 191 3.21 1.23 -1.26
N GLY A 192 3.52 2.40 -0.70
CA GLY A 192 2.63 3.08 0.24
C GLY A 192 1.40 3.67 -0.47
N PRO A 193 0.50 4.33 0.28
CA PRO A 193 -0.63 5.07 -0.29
C PRO A 193 -0.18 6.24 -1.20
N ASP A 194 1.07 6.66 -1.05
CA ASP A 194 1.77 7.62 -1.91
C ASP A 194 2.12 7.07 -3.30
N GLY A 195 2.08 5.75 -3.50
CA GLY A 195 2.40 5.07 -4.75
C GLY A 195 3.87 5.14 -5.18
N HIS A 196 4.78 5.57 -4.30
CA HIS A 196 6.21 5.66 -4.58
C HIS A 196 7.00 4.46 -4.04
N SER A 197 7.98 4.00 -4.81
CA SER A 197 8.82 2.85 -4.42
C SER A 197 9.90 3.24 -3.43
N GLN A 198 10.46 2.27 -2.70
CA GLN A 198 11.57 2.56 -1.79
C GLN A 198 12.82 3.02 -2.56
N GLU A 199 12.97 2.62 -3.82
CA GLU A 199 14.03 3.11 -4.73
C GLU A 199 13.87 4.60 -5.05
N PHE A 200 12.64 5.07 -5.22
CA PHE A 200 12.36 6.48 -5.43
C PHE A 200 12.87 7.32 -4.25
N TYR A 201 12.57 6.89 -3.03
CA TYR A 201 13.02 7.57 -1.81
C TYR A 201 14.54 7.59 -1.69
N LYS A 202 15.21 6.48 -1.98
CA LYS A 202 16.68 6.41 -1.96
C LYS A 202 17.32 7.30 -3.02
N THR A 203 16.78 7.31 -4.24
CA THR A 203 17.31 8.07 -5.37
C THR A 203 17.13 9.59 -5.17
N ARG A 204 16.00 9.99 -4.57
CA ARG A 204 15.65 11.41 -4.35
C ARG A 204 15.90 11.90 -2.92
N ALA A 205 16.62 11.13 -2.10
CA ALA A 205 16.86 11.46 -0.69
C ALA A 205 17.44 12.87 -0.51
N THR A 206 18.34 13.30 -1.39
CA THR A 206 18.95 14.64 -1.34
C THR A 206 17.95 15.78 -1.49
N LEU A 207 16.91 15.58 -2.30
CA LEU A 207 15.86 16.58 -2.53
C LEU A 207 14.75 16.49 -1.48
N LEU A 208 14.44 15.28 -1.00
CA LEU A 208 13.31 15.04 -0.09
C LEU A 208 13.62 15.37 1.38
N VAL A 209 14.84 15.08 1.83
CA VAL A 209 15.23 15.22 3.26
C VAL A 209 14.90 16.60 3.85
N PRO A 210 15.21 17.74 3.19
CA PRO A 210 14.89 19.06 3.74
C PRO A 210 13.37 19.28 3.92
N HIS A 211 12.56 18.79 2.98
CA HIS A 211 11.11 18.92 3.04
C HIS A 211 10.50 18.02 4.10
N LEU A 212 10.97 16.78 4.20
CA LEU A 212 10.55 15.81 5.21
C LEU A 212 10.87 16.30 6.62
N GLN A 213 12.03 16.93 6.83
CA GLN A 213 12.41 17.48 8.13
C GLN A 213 11.41 18.53 8.62
N ILE A 214 11.09 19.51 7.77
CA ILE A 214 10.11 20.56 8.10
C ILE A 214 8.75 19.95 8.42
N LEU A 215 8.34 18.97 7.62
CA LEU A 215 7.05 18.33 7.75
C LEU A 215 6.94 17.50 9.05
N TYR A 216 7.95 16.72 9.41
CA TYR A 216 7.93 15.91 10.63
C TYR A 216 8.02 16.75 11.90
N ASN A 217 8.89 17.76 11.93
CA ASN A 217 8.97 18.66 13.09
C ASN A 217 7.67 19.45 13.26
N LYS A 218 7.04 19.86 12.16
CA LYS A 218 5.71 20.49 12.21
C LYS A 218 4.63 19.53 12.70
N ALA A 219 4.63 18.27 12.24
CA ALA A 219 3.68 17.26 12.68
C ALA A 219 3.82 16.96 14.18
N PHE A 220 5.05 16.91 14.68
CA PHE A 220 5.37 16.75 16.10
C PHE A 220 4.76 17.89 16.93
N LEU A 221 4.97 19.15 16.51
CA LEU A 221 4.40 20.32 17.19
C LEU A 221 2.87 20.35 17.12
N CYS A 222 2.28 19.99 15.98
CA CYS A 222 0.83 20.04 15.78
C CYS A 222 0.08 18.81 16.33
N SER A 223 0.79 17.77 16.79
CA SER A 223 0.21 16.48 17.22
C SER A 223 -0.71 15.84 16.16
N PHE A 224 -0.48 16.14 14.87
CA PHE A 224 -1.26 15.64 13.75
C PHE A 224 -0.34 15.25 12.59
N LEU A 225 -0.56 14.05 12.04
CA LEU A 225 0.21 13.57 10.89
C LEU A 225 -0.30 14.20 9.58
N PRO A 226 0.57 14.47 8.61
CA PRO A 226 0.13 14.90 7.28
C PRO A 226 -0.80 13.84 6.67
N GLN A 227 -1.95 14.27 6.17
CA GLN A 227 -2.88 13.44 5.38
C GLN A 227 -2.45 13.34 3.93
#